data_AF-A0A848XYQ8-F1
#
_entry.id   AF-A0A848XYQ8-F1
#
_cell.length_a   1.000
_cell.length_b   1.000
_cell.length_c   1.000
_cell.angle_alpha   90.00
_cell.angle_beta   90.00
_cell.angle_gamma   90.00
#
_symmetry.space_group_name_H-M   'P 1'
#
loop_
_entity.id
_entity.type
_entity.pdbx_description
1 polymer ?
#
loop_
_entity_poly.entity_id
_entity_poly.type
_entity_poly.pdbx_seq_one_letter_code
_entity_poly.pdbx_strand_id
1 'polypeptide(L)'
;MSAASAITPPSTAFAYAPVSPVRLYMRRDEAGPRVVFNAWLLMLGPMVASGLLALLVSAMPLEVQGNVVHLTLYLPLVFATLWAIWFGYWWGAVPLFVSQVVLALAAGIGPGWALVLGLADPLGLGVLVLAFQAAPVSTSLRTPAALVFFVVIAFVSVLTSSAGAFVWSYAMDLSRMETLATWQGWWLGSLLQDVLIVAPILIVASPWVERWKREAGLEPHRPATLSPGRIAFAFSVVLFGLAGYVLLVRYFGWTRLGPIDAMAPEVVMAFEGLDALQWITFAFIGLVGYFGYQVARGWIASANELAEANRQLKEVLAEREMAQARLVEFAVEQEQSSKAKDTFFSVISHDLRGPMGALLGLTEVAETRLDHHMDRELVEMAGLMHRSAEYLYTMLINLLEWARLQTGQMRCRPEWIDVNELATETVELLALPASEKSVWLHNRTAPGTLAWADPTMI
;
A
#
# COMPACT_ATOMS: atom_id res chain seq x y z
N MET A 1 -17.82 -13.12 -15.12
CA MET A 1 -17.25 -13.61 -13.85
C MET A 1 -15.77 -13.85 -14.07
N SER A 2 -14.95 -12.83 -13.80
CA SER A 2 -13.48 -12.92 -13.80
C SER A 2 -13.03 -12.45 -12.43
N ALA A 3 -12.27 -13.29 -11.74
CA ALA A 3 -11.78 -13.05 -10.40
C ALA A 3 -10.86 -11.83 -10.42
N ALA A 4 -11.37 -10.70 -9.91
CA ALA A 4 -10.54 -9.58 -9.52
C ALA A 4 -9.64 -10.07 -8.38
N SER A 5 -8.39 -10.39 -8.72
CA SER A 5 -7.34 -10.61 -7.75
C SER A 5 -7.23 -9.33 -6.92
N ALA A 6 -7.65 -9.44 -5.66
CA ALA A 6 -7.38 -8.42 -4.67
C ALA A 6 -5.86 -8.31 -4.54
N ILE A 7 -5.27 -7.36 -5.25
CA ILE A 7 -3.91 -6.91 -5.02
C ILE A 7 -3.96 -6.20 -3.67
N THR A 8 -3.79 -6.99 -2.61
CA THR A 8 -3.49 -6.48 -1.27
C THR A 8 -2.29 -5.54 -1.40
N PRO A 9 -2.37 -4.32 -0.84
CA PRO A 9 -1.22 -3.40 -0.86
C PRO A 9 0.00 -4.11 -0.22
N PRO A 10 1.24 -3.78 -0.63
CA PRO A 10 2.42 -4.28 0.05
C PRO A 10 2.24 -3.99 1.54
N SER A 11 2.30 -5.04 2.34
CA SER A 11 1.96 -5.02 3.76
C SER A 11 2.67 -3.87 4.46
N THR A 12 1.97 -2.77 4.74
CA THR A 12 2.39 -1.77 5.73
C THR A 12 2.18 -2.29 7.16
N ALA A 13 1.98 -3.60 7.33
CA ALA A 13 1.85 -4.30 8.60
C ALA A 13 3.24 -4.59 9.21
N PHE A 14 4.02 -3.55 9.48
CA PHE A 14 5.30 -3.67 10.18
C PHE A 14 5.24 -2.99 11.54
N ALA A 15 4.25 -3.36 12.34
CA ALA A 15 4.21 -3.01 13.75
C ALA A 15 4.40 -4.30 14.55
N TYR A 16 5.46 -4.35 15.36
CA TYR A 16 5.56 -5.34 16.43
C TYR A 16 4.24 -5.39 17.21
N ALA A 17 3.68 -6.58 17.32
CA ALA A 17 2.28 -6.81 17.65
C ALA A 17 2.19 -7.76 18.86
N PRO A 18 2.28 -7.22 20.09
CA PRO A 18 2.27 -8.03 21.29
C PRO A 18 0.88 -8.63 21.52
N VAL A 19 0.86 -9.91 21.85
CA VAL A 19 -0.32 -10.66 22.27
C VAL A 19 -0.51 -10.43 23.76
N SER A 20 -1.63 -9.84 24.16
CA SER A 20 -1.93 -9.62 25.58
C SER A 20 -2.14 -10.95 26.30
N PRO A 21 -1.38 -11.27 27.37
CA PRO A 21 -1.60 -12.49 28.15
C PRO A 21 -3.03 -12.57 28.73
N VAL A 22 -3.57 -11.42 29.17
CA VAL A 22 -4.92 -11.32 29.73
C VAL A 22 -5.98 -11.66 28.69
N ARG A 23 -5.89 -11.09 27.48
CA ARG A 23 -6.84 -11.40 26.40
C ARG A 23 -6.74 -12.84 25.94
N LEU A 24 -5.53 -13.39 25.92
CA LEU A 24 -5.29 -14.77 25.51
C LEU A 24 -5.84 -15.76 26.55
N TYR A 25 -5.73 -15.45 27.84
CA TYR A 25 -6.38 -16.20 28.91
C TYR A 25 -7.92 -16.16 28.82
N MET A 26 -8.50 -15.01 28.50
CA MET A 26 -9.95 -14.89 28.28
C MET A 26 -10.46 -15.73 27.10
N ARG A 27 -9.59 -16.04 26.13
CA ARG A 27 -9.88 -16.89 24.96
C ARG A 27 -9.29 -18.30 25.09
N ARG A 28 -8.97 -18.75 26.31
CA ARG A 28 -8.27 -20.04 26.56
C ARG A 28 -8.98 -21.29 26.02
N ASP A 29 -10.28 -21.19 25.75
CA ASP A 29 -11.07 -22.31 25.22
C ASP A 29 -10.84 -22.52 23.71
N GLU A 30 -10.25 -21.53 23.03
CA GLU A 30 -9.85 -21.63 21.64
C GLU A 30 -8.52 -22.37 21.47
N ALA A 31 -8.39 -23.16 20.40
CA ALA A 31 -7.23 -24.02 20.18
C ALA A 31 -5.90 -23.25 20.11
N GLY A 32 -5.86 -22.10 19.42
CA GLY A 32 -4.66 -21.27 19.26
C GLY A 32 -4.14 -20.68 20.59
N PRO A 33 -4.94 -19.83 21.27
CA PRO A 33 -4.66 -19.32 22.62
C PRO A 33 -4.20 -20.39 23.62
N ARG A 34 -4.89 -21.52 23.67
CA ARG A 34 -4.55 -22.63 24.59
C ARG A 34 -3.16 -23.20 24.34
N VAL A 35 -2.78 -23.38 23.07
CA VAL A 35 -1.47 -23.90 22.69
C VAL A 35 -0.35 -22.94 23.11
N VAL A 36 -0.50 -21.63 22.88
CA VAL A 36 0.52 -20.63 23.32
C VAL A 36 0.67 -20.67 24.83
N PHE A 37 -0.43 -20.64 25.57
CA PHE A 37 -0.40 -20.59 27.03
C PHE A 37 0.25 -21.85 27.61
N ASN A 38 -0.11 -23.03 27.09
CA ASN A 38 0.49 -24.29 27.53
C ASN A 38 1.97 -24.38 27.18
N ALA A 39 2.37 -23.96 25.97
CA ALA A 39 3.77 -23.93 25.56
C ALA A 39 4.60 -22.99 26.45
N TRP A 40 4.04 -21.82 26.81
CA TRP A 40 4.67 -20.88 27.73
C TRP A 40 4.82 -21.47 29.14
N LEU A 41 3.78 -22.11 29.67
CA LEU A 41 3.82 -22.75 30.98
C LEU A 41 4.85 -23.90 31.03
N LEU A 42 4.90 -24.71 29.97
CA LEU A 42 5.87 -25.79 29.83
C LEU A 42 7.32 -25.29 29.74
N MET A 43 7.55 -24.07 29.25
CA MET A 43 8.88 -23.47 29.16
C MET A 43 9.45 -23.03 30.51
N LEU A 44 8.61 -22.73 31.51
CA LEU A 44 9.08 -22.24 32.81
C LEU A 44 10.05 -23.20 33.49
N GLY A 45 9.76 -24.51 33.47
CA GLY A 45 10.63 -25.53 34.07
C GLY A 45 12.03 -25.57 33.44
N PRO A 46 12.16 -25.76 32.11
CA PRO A 46 13.44 -25.71 31.40
C PRO A 46 14.20 -24.39 31.57
N MET A 47 13.51 -23.24 31.61
CA MET A 47 14.18 -21.97 31.89
C MET A 47 14.79 -21.92 33.28
N VAL A 48 14.02 -22.26 34.32
CA VAL A 48 14.55 -22.26 35.69
C VAL A 48 15.70 -23.28 35.81
N ALA A 49 15.55 -24.47 35.24
CA ALA A 49 16.59 -25.50 35.27
C ALA A 49 17.87 -25.04 34.55
N SER A 50 17.75 -24.44 33.36
CA SER A 50 18.90 -23.90 32.62
C SER A 50 19.52 -22.65 33.28
N GLY A 51 18.73 -21.87 33.99
CA GLY A 51 19.23 -20.79 34.83
C GLY A 51 20.08 -21.31 35.99
N LEU A 52 19.63 -22.37 36.68
CA LEU A 52 20.41 -23.01 37.74
C LEU A 52 21.68 -23.68 37.24
N LEU A 53 21.70 -24.19 36.00
CA LEU A 53 22.92 -24.69 35.37
C LEU A 53 24.01 -23.61 35.27
N ALA A 54 23.66 -22.32 35.24
CA ALA A 54 24.64 -21.23 35.26
C ALA A 54 25.44 -21.16 36.57
N LEU A 55 24.98 -21.79 37.67
CA LEU A 55 25.78 -21.96 38.89
C LEU A 55 26.88 -23.03 38.74
N LEU A 56 26.64 -24.01 37.86
CA LEU A 56 27.54 -25.15 37.65
C LEU A 56 28.53 -24.90 36.52
N VAL A 57 28.14 -24.10 35.53
CA VAL A 57 28.97 -23.69 34.41
C VAL A 57 29.50 -22.29 34.70
N SER A 58 30.70 -22.21 35.27
CA SER A 58 31.40 -20.94 35.45
C SER A 58 31.69 -20.27 34.09
N ALA A 59 31.80 -18.94 34.09
CA ALA A 59 32.05 -18.17 32.88
C ALA A 59 33.27 -18.70 32.12
N MET A 60 33.09 -19.10 30.86
CA MET A 60 34.12 -19.74 30.04
C MET A 60 35.26 -18.74 29.78
N PRO A 61 36.51 -19.02 30.17
CA PRO A 61 37.63 -18.14 29.87
C PRO A 61 37.98 -18.22 28.39
N LEU A 62 37.89 -17.09 27.69
CA LEU A 62 38.31 -16.93 26.30
C LEU A 62 39.58 -16.08 26.26
N GLU A 63 40.69 -16.65 25.79
CA GLU A 63 41.95 -15.93 25.66
C GLU A 63 42.00 -15.18 24.32
N VAL A 64 42.11 -13.85 24.38
CA VAL A 64 42.24 -12.99 23.19
C VAL A 64 43.48 -12.10 23.37
N GLN A 65 44.52 -12.37 22.57
CA GLN A 65 45.78 -11.60 22.57
C GLN A 65 46.42 -11.42 23.97
N GLY A 66 46.35 -12.45 24.82
CA GLY A 66 46.92 -12.43 26.17
C GLY A 66 46.00 -11.87 27.27
N ASN A 67 44.77 -11.48 26.94
CA ASN A 67 43.74 -11.11 27.92
C ASN A 67 42.69 -12.23 28.05
N VAL A 68 42.32 -12.58 29.28
CA VAL A 68 41.24 -13.55 29.56
C VAL A 68 39.90 -12.81 29.64
N VAL A 69 38.99 -13.13 28.73
CA VAL A 69 37.61 -12.63 28.72
C VAL A 69 36.69 -13.74 29.20
N HIS A 70 35.93 -13.51 30.27
CA HIS A 70 35.00 -14.50 30.78
C HIS A 70 33.65 -14.38 30.05
N LEU A 71 33.19 -15.44 29.40
CA LEU A 71 31.89 -15.46 28.70
C LEU A 71 30.86 -16.27 29.49
N THR A 72 29.72 -15.64 29.80
CA THR A 72 28.62 -16.31 30.51
C THR A 72 27.51 -16.67 29.52
N LEU A 73 27.09 -17.93 29.51
CA LEU A 73 25.93 -18.40 28.77
C LEU A 73 24.73 -18.47 29.73
N TYR A 74 23.66 -17.73 29.42
CA TYR A 74 22.45 -17.69 30.22
C TYR A 74 21.24 -17.95 29.32
N LEU A 75 20.98 -19.23 29.06
CA LEU A 75 19.90 -19.69 28.19
C LEU A 75 18.50 -19.14 28.51
N PRO A 76 18.12 -18.85 29.78
CA PRO A 76 16.85 -18.20 30.06
C PRO A 76 16.69 -16.87 29.31
N LEU A 77 17.75 -16.09 29.14
CA LEU A 77 17.66 -14.84 28.37
C LEU A 77 17.34 -15.12 26.89
N VAL A 78 17.98 -16.12 26.28
CA VAL A 78 17.71 -16.51 24.88
C VAL A 78 16.22 -16.85 24.68
N PHE A 79 15.67 -17.71 25.55
CA PHE A 79 14.25 -18.08 25.49
C PHE A 79 13.34 -16.87 25.72
N ALA A 80 13.65 -16.05 26.72
CA ALA A 80 12.87 -14.86 27.04
C ALA A 80 12.84 -13.85 25.88
N THR A 81 13.98 -13.60 25.24
CA THR A 81 14.11 -12.69 24.09
C THR A 81 13.27 -13.17 22.91
N LEU A 82 13.32 -14.46 22.58
CA LEU A 82 12.51 -15.04 21.50
C LEU A 82 11.00 -14.89 21.77
N TRP A 83 10.55 -15.23 22.98
CA TRP A 83 9.15 -15.10 23.37
C TRP A 83 8.70 -13.64 23.43
N ALA A 84 9.56 -12.75 23.89
CA ALA A 84 9.27 -11.33 23.91
C ALA A 84 9.08 -10.79 22.49
N ILE A 85 9.95 -11.16 21.56
CA ILE A 85 9.87 -10.72 20.16
C ILE A 85 8.65 -11.32 19.44
N TRP A 86 8.32 -12.59 19.69
CA TRP A 86 7.18 -13.22 19.03
C TRP A 86 5.82 -12.88 19.63
N PHE A 87 5.73 -12.78 20.96
CA PHE A 87 4.45 -12.74 21.66
C PHE A 87 4.24 -11.51 22.53
N GLY A 88 5.27 -10.81 22.99
CA GLY A 88 5.09 -9.66 23.87
C GLY A 88 6.02 -9.64 25.06
N TYR A 89 6.33 -8.45 25.58
CA TYR A 89 7.16 -8.24 26.77
C TYR A 89 6.91 -9.26 27.90
N TRP A 90 5.66 -9.36 28.34
CA TRP A 90 5.29 -10.21 29.49
C TRP A 90 5.56 -11.70 29.29
N TRP A 91 5.54 -12.17 28.04
CA TRP A 91 5.80 -13.58 27.73
C TRP A 91 7.26 -13.97 27.96
N GLY A 92 8.19 -13.03 27.79
CA GLY A 92 9.61 -13.24 28.13
C GLY A 92 9.96 -12.79 29.55
N ALA A 93 9.44 -11.64 29.98
CA ALA A 93 9.84 -10.98 31.22
C ALA A 93 9.48 -11.78 32.49
N VAL A 94 8.29 -12.37 32.55
CA VAL A 94 7.85 -13.14 33.73
C VAL A 94 8.68 -14.40 33.95
N PRO A 95 8.89 -15.29 32.94
CA PRO A 95 9.77 -16.43 33.09
C PRO A 95 11.20 -16.05 33.48
N LEU A 96 11.70 -14.99 32.86
CA LEU A 96 13.06 -14.51 33.06
C LEU A 96 13.28 -14.01 34.49
N PHE A 97 12.32 -13.23 35.00
CA PHE A 97 12.29 -12.78 36.39
C PHE A 97 12.31 -13.98 37.35
N VAL A 98 11.42 -14.96 37.14
CA VAL A 98 11.36 -16.16 38.00
C VAL A 98 12.67 -16.94 37.96
N SER A 99 13.24 -17.15 36.78
CA SER A 99 14.53 -17.83 36.62
C SER A 99 15.65 -17.12 37.38
N GLN A 100 15.73 -15.79 37.27
CA GLN A 100 16.79 -15.00 37.89
C GLN A 100 16.62 -14.92 39.42
N VAL A 101 15.40 -14.82 39.94
CA VAL A 101 15.12 -14.88 41.39
C VAL A 101 15.49 -16.25 41.96
N VAL A 102 15.11 -17.34 41.28
CA VAL A 102 15.44 -18.71 41.73
C VAL A 102 16.95 -18.94 41.70
N LEU A 103 17.63 -18.48 40.65
CA LEU A 103 19.10 -18.49 40.57
C LEU A 103 19.74 -17.75 41.74
N ALA A 104 19.28 -16.53 42.03
CA ALA A 104 19.79 -15.70 43.12
C ALA A 104 19.62 -16.38 44.49
N LEU A 105 18.43 -16.91 44.77
CA LEU A 105 18.14 -17.63 46.01
C LEU A 105 18.98 -18.91 46.14
N ALA A 106 19.13 -19.67 45.05
CA ALA A 106 19.96 -20.87 45.02
C ALA A 106 21.45 -20.57 45.22
N ALA A 107 21.90 -19.37 44.82
CA ALA A 107 23.25 -18.90 45.05
C ALA A 107 23.49 -18.40 46.49
N GLY A 108 22.43 -18.27 47.31
CA GLY A 108 22.52 -17.79 48.69
C GLY A 108 22.24 -16.29 48.87
N ILE A 109 21.80 -15.58 47.83
CA ILE A 109 21.41 -14.17 47.93
C ILE A 109 20.12 -14.05 48.74
N GLY A 110 20.09 -13.11 49.70
CA GLY A 110 18.91 -12.84 50.52
C GLY A 110 17.68 -12.42 49.68
N PRO A 111 16.44 -12.73 50.12
CA PRO A 111 15.24 -12.56 49.30
C PRO A 111 15.03 -11.14 48.73
N GLY A 112 15.36 -10.10 49.51
CA GLY A 112 15.24 -8.72 49.04
C GLY A 112 16.14 -8.42 47.84
N TRP A 113 17.43 -8.80 47.92
CA TRP A 113 18.38 -8.61 46.83
C TRP A 113 18.11 -9.55 45.66
N ALA A 114 17.58 -10.75 45.90
CA ALA A 114 17.15 -11.66 44.84
C ALA A 114 16.02 -11.05 43.99
N LEU A 115 15.05 -10.37 44.62
CA LEU A 115 13.98 -9.66 43.91
C LEU A 115 14.51 -8.47 43.10
N VAL A 116 15.43 -7.68 43.67
CA VAL A 116 16.07 -6.56 42.96
C VAL A 116 16.87 -7.05 41.76
N LEU A 117 17.69 -8.10 41.96
CA LEU A 117 18.47 -8.70 40.88
C LEU A 117 17.55 -9.27 39.79
N GLY A 118 16.45 -9.93 40.16
CA GLY A 118 15.49 -10.50 39.22
C GLY A 118 14.84 -9.49 38.27
N LEU A 119 14.84 -8.20 38.61
CA LEU A 119 14.32 -7.14 37.74
C LEU A 119 15.31 -6.71 36.65
N ALA A 120 16.60 -7.04 36.78
CA ALA A 120 17.64 -6.53 35.89
C ALA A 120 17.43 -6.98 34.43
N ASP A 121 17.28 -8.28 34.18
CA ASP A 121 17.10 -8.79 32.82
C ASP A 121 15.74 -8.40 32.22
N PRO A 122 14.61 -8.46 32.96
CA PRO A 122 13.33 -7.92 32.50
C PRO A 122 13.35 -6.44 32.14
N LEU A 123 14.17 -5.60 32.79
CA LEU A 123 14.31 -4.19 32.42
C LEU A 123 15.01 -4.03 31.07
N GLY A 124 16.12 -4.75 30.86
CA GLY A 124 16.82 -4.78 29.57
C GLY A 124 15.90 -5.25 28.44
N LEU A 125 15.21 -6.38 28.65
CA LEU A 125 14.24 -6.93 27.70
C LEU A 125 13.11 -5.93 27.37
N GLY A 126 12.73 -5.11 28.34
CA GLY A 126 11.76 -4.03 28.16
C GLY A 126 12.24 -2.97 27.18
N VAL A 127 13.51 -2.55 27.27
CA VAL A 127 14.14 -1.63 26.32
C VAL A 127 14.08 -2.19 24.90
N LEU A 128 14.42 -3.47 24.72
CA LEU A 128 14.38 -4.13 23.42
C LEU A 128 12.97 -4.13 22.82
N VAL A 129 11.97 -4.58 23.59
CA VAL A 129 10.58 -4.66 23.12
C VAL A 129 9.99 -3.28 22.83
N LEU A 130 10.30 -2.26 23.65
CA LEU A 130 9.83 -0.90 23.42
C LEU A 130 10.41 -0.30 22.13
N ALA A 131 11.66 -0.59 21.81
CA ALA A 131 12.25 -0.15 20.55
C ALA A 131 11.53 -0.76 19.34
N PHE A 132 11.21 -2.06 19.37
CA PHE A 132 10.39 -2.71 18.33
C PHE A 132 8.96 -2.17 18.25
N GLN A 133 8.38 -1.70 19.36
CA GLN A 133 7.09 -1.00 19.35
C GLN A 133 7.16 0.41 18.76
N ALA A 134 8.32 1.05 18.86
CA ALA A 134 8.54 2.43 18.44
C ALA A 134 9.10 2.56 17.01
N ALA A 135 9.59 1.48 16.41
CA ALA A 135 10.19 1.49 15.08
C ALA A 135 9.44 0.56 14.11
N PRO A 136 9.24 0.96 12.84
CA PRO A 136 8.64 0.12 11.80
C PRO A 136 9.63 -0.93 11.27
N VAL A 137 10.18 -1.76 12.17
CA VAL A 137 11.20 -2.75 11.85
C VAL A 137 10.61 -4.15 11.99
N SER A 138 10.87 -5.00 10.99
CA SER A 138 10.42 -6.39 11.02
C SER A 138 11.12 -7.18 12.14
N THR A 139 10.34 -7.98 12.87
CA THR A 139 10.82 -8.95 13.86
C THR A 139 11.56 -10.14 13.25
N SER A 140 11.43 -10.36 11.95
CA SER A 140 12.06 -11.51 11.27
C SER A 140 13.54 -11.30 10.95
N LEU A 141 14.09 -10.09 11.12
CA LEU A 141 15.51 -9.75 10.93
C LEU A 141 16.14 -10.14 9.57
N ARG A 142 15.33 -10.44 8.55
CA ARG A 142 15.80 -10.89 7.23
C ARG A 142 16.40 -9.79 6.38
N THR A 143 16.13 -8.53 6.74
CA THR A 143 16.71 -7.36 6.06
C THR A 143 17.94 -6.87 6.83
N PRO A 144 18.98 -6.37 6.15
CA PRO A 144 20.16 -5.80 6.82
C PRO A 144 19.80 -4.70 7.82
N ALA A 145 18.83 -3.86 7.48
CA ALA A 145 18.34 -2.80 8.36
C ALA A 145 17.72 -3.34 9.66
N ALA A 146 16.91 -4.41 9.58
CA ALA A 146 16.31 -5.02 10.76
C ALA A 146 17.35 -5.71 11.64
N LEU A 147 18.33 -6.39 11.02
CA LEU A 147 19.43 -7.01 11.76
C LEU A 147 20.28 -5.97 12.49
N VAL A 148 20.71 -4.90 11.80
CA VAL A 148 21.48 -3.82 12.43
C VAL A 148 20.69 -3.16 13.56
N PHE A 149 19.40 -2.88 13.34
CA PHE A 149 18.53 -2.35 14.38
C PHE A 149 18.48 -3.27 15.61
N PHE A 150 18.26 -4.57 15.41
CA PHE A 150 18.26 -5.55 16.48
C PHE A 150 19.59 -5.56 17.25
N VAL A 151 20.73 -5.61 16.57
CA VAL A 151 22.06 -5.65 17.21
C VAL A 151 22.29 -4.39 18.06
N VAL A 152 21.96 -3.21 17.55
CA VAL A 152 22.13 -1.94 18.26
C VAL A 152 21.26 -1.88 19.50
N ILE A 153 19.98 -2.25 19.39
CA ILE A 153 19.06 -2.21 20.53
C ILE A 153 19.37 -3.34 21.52
N ALA A 154 19.77 -4.53 21.06
CA ALA A 154 20.23 -5.61 21.91
C ALA A 154 21.41 -5.16 22.77
N PHE A 155 22.37 -4.44 22.18
CA PHE A 155 23.48 -3.85 22.94
C PHE A 155 23.00 -2.91 24.07
N VAL A 156 22.07 -2.01 23.80
CA VAL A 156 21.51 -1.11 24.83
C VAL A 156 20.71 -1.88 25.90
N SER A 157 19.96 -2.90 25.48
CA SER A 157 19.22 -3.81 26.36
C SER A 157 20.14 -4.59 27.31
N VAL A 158 21.23 -5.17 26.79
CA VAL A 158 22.17 -5.94 27.62
C VAL A 158 23.01 -5.04 28.53
N LEU A 159 23.34 -3.82 28.11
CA LEU A 159 23.96 -2.84 29.00
C LEU A 159 23.04 -2.49 30.17
N THR A 160 21.76 -2.25 29.90
CA THR A 160 20.77 -1.92 30.93
C THR A 160 20.59 -3.06 31.93
N SER A 161 20.51 -4.30 31.46
CA SER A 161 20.39 -5.48 32.33
C SER A 161 21.69 -5.85 33.06
N SER A 162 22.86 -5.52 32.49
CA SER A 162 24.16 -5.77 33.13
C SER A 162 24.35 -5.06 34.47
N ALA A 163 23.52 -4.07 34.80
CA ALA A 163 23.48 -3.45 36.13
C ALA A 163 23.30 -4.50 37.25
N GLY A 164 22.63 -5.61 36.95
CA GLY A 164 22.46 -6.74 37.87
C GLY A 164 23.79 -7.33 38.35
N ALA A 165 24.86 -7.25 37.55
CA ALA A 165 26.17 -7.76 37.95
C ALA A 165 26.73 -7.03 39.18
N PHE A 166 26.39 -5.75 39.37
CA PHE A 166 26.78 -4.99 40.57
C PHE A 166 25.96 -5.38 41.80
N VAL A 167 24.68 -5.70 41.61
CA VAL A 167 23.83 -6.23 42.68
C VAL A 167 24.32 -7.61 43.11
N TRP A 168 24.64 -8.47 42.14
CA TRP A 168 25.24 -9.78 42.37
C TRP A 168 26.57 -9.67 43.09
N SER A 169 27.47 -8.81 42.61
CA SER A 169 28.79 -8.66 43.22
C SER A 169 28.70 -8.10 44.63
N TYR A 170 27.81 -7.15 44.88
CA TYR A 170 27.52 -6.66 46.22
C TYR A 170 26.98 -7.75 47.15
N ALA A 171 26.01 -8.54 46.69
CA ALA A 171 25.40 -9.60 47.49
C ALA A 171 26.36 -10.77 47.80
N MET A 172 27.29 -11.05 46.88
CA MET A 172 28.28 -12.14 47.01
C MET A 172 29.63 -11.70 47.56
N ASP A 173 29.76 -10.43 47.96
CA ASP A 173 31.02 -9.83 48.43
C ASP A 173 32.22 -10.07 47.50
N LEU A 174 31.98 -10.06 46.18
CA LEU A 174 33.03 -10.31 45.19
C LEU A 174 34.09 -9.22 45.23
N SER A 175 35.35 -9.55 44.93
CA SER A 175 36.42 -8.56 44.77
C SER A 175 36.17 -7.65 43.56
N ARG A 176 36.95 -6.56 43.46
CA ARG A 176 36.87 -5.62 42.33
C ARG A 176 37.14 -6.29 40.99
N MET A 177 38.13 -7.18 40.95
CA MET A 177 38.51 -7.86 39.72
C MET A 177 37.44 -8.88 39.30
N GLU A 178 36.89 -9.62 40.26
CA GLU A 178 35.77 -10.55 40.02
C GLU A 178 34.50 -9.81 39.61
N THR A 179 34.23 -8.64 40.18
CA THR A 179 33.10 -7.78 39.79
C THR A 179 33.23 -7.32 38.35
N LEU A 180 34.41 -6.85 37.95
CA LEU A 180 34.66 -6.42 36.57
C LEU A 180 34.54 -7.59 35.59
N ALA A 181 35.13 -8.73 35.92
CA ALA A 181 35.04 -9.95 35.10
C ALA A 181 33.58 -10.44 34.97
N THR A 182 32.82 -10.42 36.05
CA THR A 182 31.39 -10.80 36.07
C THR A 182 30.57 -9.84 35.20
N TRP A 183 30.73 -8.53 35.40
CA TRP A 183 30.04 -7.51 34.62
C TRP A 183 30.35 -7.62 33.12
N GLN A 184 31.64 -7.71 32.77
CA GLN A 184 32.07 -7.90 31.38
C GLN A 184 31.46 -9.16 30.77
N GLY A 185 31.51 -10.28 31.50
CA GLY A 185 30.99 -11.54 31.00
C GLY A 185 29.48 -11.58 30.83
N TRP A 186 28.73 -10.83 31.63
CA TRP A 186 27.28 -10.77 31.53
C TRP A 186 26.83 -9.97 30.31
N TRP A 187 27.30 -8.74 30.12
CA TRP A 187 26.84 -7.94 28.97
C TRP A 187 27.38 -8.49 27.65
N LEU A 188 28.65 -8.90 27.59
CA LEU A 188 29.26 -9.41 26.37
C LEU A 188 28.72 -10.81 26.03
N GLY A 189 28.59 -11.67 27.04
CA GLY A 189 27.99 -13.00 26.87
C GLY A 189 26.54 -12.90 26.41
N SER A 190 25.74 -12.00 26.97
CA SER A 190 24.36 -11.77 26.56
C SER A 190 24.27 -11.19 25.14
N LEU A 191 25.13 -10.23 24.78
CA LEU A 191 25.17 -9.68 23.42
C LEU A 191 25.51 -10.76 22.39
N LEU A 192 26.52 -11.59 22.67
CA LEU A 192 26.89 -12.68 21.76
C LEU A 192 25.78 -13.72 21.65
N GLN A 193 25.06 -14.02 22.73
CA GLN A 193 23.88 -14.88 22.66
C GLN A 193 22.78 -14.26 21.78
N ASP A 194 22.52 -12.97 21.92
CA ASP A 194 21.53 -12.28 21.08
C ASP A 194 21.95 -12.32 19.60
N VAL A 195 23.21 -12.04 19.28
CA VAL A 195 23.70 -11.96 17.90
C VAL A 195 23.90 -13.33 17.25
N LEU A 196 24.47 -14.30 17.98
CA LEU A 196 24.88 -15.60 17.44
C LEU A 196 23.81 -16.69 17.60
N ILE A 197 22.85 -16.53 18.51
CA ILE A 197 21.81 -17.53 18.76
C ILE A 197 20.43 -16.96 18.47
N VAL A 198 20.04 -15.86 19.12
CA VAL A 198 18.68 -15.30 18.96
C VAL A 198 18.45 -14.80 17.54
N ALA A 199 19.35 -13.99 16.98
CA ALA A 199 19.14 -13.41 15.66
C ALA A 199 19.00 -14.47 14.54
N PRO A 200 19.87 -15.51 14.45
CA PRO A 200 19.69 -16.58 13.49
C PRO A 200 18.37 -17.35 13.67
N ILE A 201 17.96 -17.62 14.91
CA ILE A 201 16.67 -18.28 15.20
C ILE A 201 15.52 -17.39 14.71
N LEU A 202 15.56 -16.08 14.96
CA LEU A 202 14.53 -15.15 14.47
C LEU A 202 14.48 -15.10 12.94
N ILE A 203 15.62 -15.13 12.25
CA ILE A 203 15.69 -15.13 10.78
C ILE A 203 15.00 -16.37 10.18
N VAL A 204 15.23 -17.53 10.79
CA VAL A 204 14.72 -18.81 10.31
C VAL A 204 13.26 -19.04 10.75
N ALA A 205 12.96 -18.89 12.04
CA ALA A 205 11.70 -19.31 12.64
C ALA A 205 10.59 -18.24 12.60
N SER A 206 10.91 -16.94 12.57
CA SER A 206 9.86 -15.91 12.68
C SER A 206 8.78 -15.97 11.60
N PRO A 207 9.06 -16.26 10.31
CA PRO A 207 7.99 -16.36 9.31
C PRO A 207 7.04 -17.53 9.53
N TRP A 208 7.53 -18.62 10.14
CA TRP A 208 6.69 -19.74 10.53
C TRP A 208 5.82 -19.37 11.74
N VAL A 209 6.42 -18.77 12.78
CA VAL A 209 5.69 -18.30 13.98
C VAL A 209 4.64 -17.26 13.61
N GLU A 210 4.98 -16.29 12.77
CA GLU A 210 4.06 -15.26 12.30
C GLU A 210 2.91 -15.87 11.50
N ARG A 211 3.19 -16.78 10.55
CA ARG A 211 2.14 -17.49 9.80
C ARG A 211 1.20 -18.25 10.73
N TRP A 212 1.76 -19.00 11.66
CA TRP A 212 1.00 -19.74 12.65
C TRP A 212 0.13 -18.83 13.53
N LYS A 213 0.66 -17.67 13.97
CA LYS A 213 -0.12 -16.67 14.72
C LYS A 213 -1.34 -16.18 13.92
N ARG A 214 -1.20 -16.01 12.60
CA ARG A 214 -2.32 -15.64 11.71
C ARG A 214 -3.38 -16.72 11.67
N GLU A 215 -2.97 -17.96 11.42
CA GLU A 215 -3.86 -19.13 11.37
C GLU A 215 -4.55 -19.39 12.72
N ALA A 216 -3.85 -19.14 13.83
CA ALA A 216 -4.35 -19.30 15.20
C ALA A 216 -5.28 -18.15 15.67
N GLY A 217 -5.54 -17.14 14.83
CA GLY A 217 -6.39 -16.00 15.20
C GLY A 217 -5.80 -15.10 16.29
N LEU A 218 -4.46 -15.08 16.40
CA LEU A 218 -3.68 -14.29 17.36
C LEU A 218 -3.22 -12.93 16.81
N GLU A 219 -3.65 -12.57 15.60
CA GLU A 219 -3.39 -11.24 15.04
C GLU A 219 -4.07 -10.15 15.89
N PRO A 220 -3.35 -9.06 16.23
CA PRO A 220 -4.02 -7.90 16.78
C PRO A 220 -4.90 -7.27 15.70
N HIS A 221 -6.15 -7.02 16.05
CA HIS A 221 -7.16 -6.37 15.19
C HIS A 221 -6.80 -4.95 14.71
N ARG A 222 -5.67 -4.37 15.16
CA ARG A 222 -5.17 -3.09 14.68
C ARG A 222 -3.63 -3.10 14.68
N PRO A 223 -2.96 -2.75 13.58
CA PRO A 223 -1.56 -2.39 13.64
C PRO A 223 -1.41 -1.25 14.65
N ALA A 224 -0.45 -1.35 15.57
CA ALA A 224 -0.16 -0.27 16.48
C ALA A 224 0.24 0.96 15.65
N THR A 225 -0.59 2.00 15.64
CA THR A 225 -0.24 3.24 14.94
C THR A 225 1.02 3.82 15.57
N LEU A 226 2.06 4.00 14.75
CA LEU A 226 3.25 4.75 15.13
C LEU A 226 2.79 6.17 15.45
N SER A 227 2.96 6.58 16.71
CA SER A 227 2.63 7.93 17.15
C SER A 227 3.89 8.58 17.70
N PRO A 228 4.11 9.89 17.46
CA PRO A 228 5.24 10.60 18.04
C PRO A 228 5.34 10.41 19.55
N GLY A 229 4.19 10.39 20.25
CA GLY A 229 4.16 10.15 21.70
C GLY A 229 4.72 8.79 22.13
N ARG A 230 4.45 7.71 21.39
CA ARG A 230 5.01 6.37 21.70
C ARG A 230 6.52 6.30 21.46
N ILE A 231 6.99 6.96 20.40
CA ILE A 231 8.42 7.01 20.08
C ILE A 231 9.15 7.82 21.16
N ALA A 232 8.61 8.99 21.52
CA ALA A 232 9.15 9.80 22.61
C ALA A 232 9.18 9.02 23.93
N PHE A 233 8.10 8.32 24.27
CA PHE A 233 8.04 7.46 25.45
C PHE A 233 9.12 6.38 25.46
N ALA A 234 9.29 5.64 24.34
CA ALA A 234 10.31 4.61 24.23
C ALA A 234 11.73 5.19 24.43
N PHE A 235 12.04 6.31 23.78
CA PHE A 235 13.31 7.01 23.97
C PHE A 235 13.51 7.48 25.41
N SER A 236 12.48 8.03 26.05
CA SER A 236 12.56 8.43 27.46
C SER A 236 12.86 7.24 28.36
N VAL A 237 12.21 6.08 28.15
CA VAL A 237 12.48 4.87 28.93
C VAL A 237 13.93 4.41 28.78
N VAL A 238 14.46 4.40 27.55
CA VAL A 238 15.88 4.07 27.32
C VAL A 238 16.81 5.04 28.04
N LEU A 239 16.55 6.34 27.94
CA LEU A 239 17.37 7.38 28.57
C LEU A 239 17.33 7.27 30.11
N PHE A 240 16.14 7.08 30.70
CA PHE A 240 15.98 6.87 32.13
C PHE A 240 16.62 5.57 32.61
N GLY A 241 16.52 4.49 31.84
CA GLY A 241 17.18 3.22 32.15
C GLY A 241 18.70 3.36 32.19
N LEU A 242 19.29 4.05 31.21
CA LEU A 242 20.73 4.29 31.16
C LEU A 242 21.20 5.25 32.27
N ALA A 243 20.41 6.28 32.58
CA ALA A 243 20.67 7.16 33.71
C ALA A 243 20.61 6.40 35.05
N GLY A 244 19.61 5.54 35.22
CA GLY A 244 19.49 4.65 36.38
C GLY A 244 20.67 3.69 36.52
N TYR A 245 21.12 3.08 35.42
CA TYR A 245 22.33 2.25 35.37
C TYR A 245 23.54 3.01 35.92
N VAL A 246 23.78 4.23 35.43
CA VAL A 246 24.90 5.05 35.91
C VAL A 246 24.79 5.41 37.39
N LEU A 247 23.61 5.80 37.85
CA LEU A 247 23.40 6.11 39.26
C LEU A 247 23.67 4.89 40.14
N LEU A 248 23.27 3.71 39.69
CA LEU A 248 23.51 2.45 40.36
C LEU A 248 25.01 2.11 40.41
N VAL A 249 25.72 2.23 39.29
CA VAL A 249 27.18 2.05 39.21
C VAL A 249 27.90 3.00 40.18
N ARG A 250 27.51 4.28 40.20
CA ARG A 250 28.08 5.27 41.12
C ARG A 250 27.79 4.94 42.58
N TYR A 251 26.57 4.53 42.89
CA TYR A 251 26.18 4.16 44.26
C TYR A 251 26.99 2.94 44.77
N PHE A 252 27.10 1.89 43.97
CA PHE A 252 27.89 0.71 44.33
C PHE A 252 29.40 1.01 44.36
N GLY A 253 29.88 1.86 43.45
CA GLY A 253 31.25 2.37 43.47
C GLY A 253 31.55 3.10 44.79
N TRP A 254 30.70 4.05 45.18
CA TRP A 254 30.87 4.83 46.41
C TRP A 254 30.83 3.97 47.68
N THR A 255 29.86 3.07 47.78
CA THR A 255 29.72 2.18 48.96
C THR A 255 30.89 1.21 49.12
N ARG A 256 31.53 0.80 48.03
CA ARG A 256 32.70 -0.11 48.06
C ARG A 256 34.04 0.61 48.22
N LEU A 257 34.19 1.83 47.68
CA LEU A 257 35.48 2.53 47.62
C LEU A 257 35.61 3.66 48.66
N GLY A 258 34.51 4.12 49.26
CA GLY A 258 34.49 5.30 50.11
C GLY A 258 34.51 6.61 49.31
N PRO A 259 34.72 7.78 49.96
CA PRO A 259 34.79 9.07 49.29
C PRO A 259 35.99 9.11 48.31
N ILE A 260 35.74 9.50 47.06
CA ILE A 260 36.76 9.59 46.01
C ILE A 260 37.90 10.53 46.43
N ASP A 261 37.58 11.61 47.13
CA ASP A 261 38.52 12.63 47.59
C ASP A 261 39.58 12.11 48.59
N ALA A 262 39.37 10.93 49.17
CA ALA A 262 40.31 10.28 50.08
C ALA A 262 41.27 9.30 49.37
N MET A 263 41.16 9.16 48.04
CA MET A 263 41.98 8.25 47.24
C MET A 263 43.26 8.91 46.71
N ALA A 264 44.20 8.10 46.20
CA ALA A 264 45.42 8.61 45.58
C ALA A 264 45.10 9.54 44.39
N PRO A 265 45.85 10.64 44.17
CA PRO A 265 45.55 11.64 43.14
C PRO A 265 45.41 11.06 41.72
N GLU A 266 46.21 10.03 41.40
CA GLU A 266 46.14 9.35 40.09
C GLU A 266 44.81 8.62 39.89
N VAL A 267 44.25 8.07 40.99
CA VAL A 267 42.96 7.38 40.99
C VAL A 267 41.82 8.40 40.83
N VAL A 268 41.91 9.54 41.53
CA VAL A 268 40.93 10.64 41.41
C VAL A 268 40.88 11.16 39.97
N MET A 269 42.03 11.46 39.35
CA MET A 269 42.07 11.91 37.96
C MET A 269 41.51 10.87 36.97
N ALA A 270 41.77 9.57 37.21
CA ALA A 270 41.20 8.51 36.38
C ALA A 270 39.67 8.44 36.49
N PHE A 271 39.11 8.61 37.70
CA PHE A 271 37.67 8.69 37.90
C PHE A 271 37.06 9.93 37.24
N GLU A 272 37.68 11.11 37.38
CA GLU A 272 37.22 12.34 36.73
C GLU A 272 37.21 12.22 35.19
N GLY A 273 38.23 11.57 34.62
CA GLY A 273 38.29 11.28 33.18
C GLY A 273 37.18 10.35 32.71
N LEU A 274 36.89 9.28 33.46
CA LEU A 274 35.76 8.39 33.19
C LEU A 274 34.41 9.11 33.33
N ASP A 275 34.30 10.01 34.31
CA ASP A 275 33.07 10.77 34.55
C ASP A 275 32.79 11.76 33.42
N ALA A 276 33.82 12.44 32.92
CA ALA A 276 33.74 13.30 31.74
C ALA A 276 33.31 12.50 30.48
N LEU A 277 33.89 11.32 30.26
CA LEU A 277 33.51 10.43 29.16
C LEU A 277 32.03 10.01 29.25
N GLN A 278 31.54 9.75 30.46
CA GLN A 278 30.16 9.36 30.71
C GLN A 278 29.17 10.49 30.36
N TRP A 279 29.45 11.74 30.76
CA TRP A 279 28.61 12.88 30.39
C TRP A 279 28.58 13.12 28.88
N ILE A 280 29.73 13.00 28.20
CA ILE A 280 29.80 13.08 26.73
C ILE A 280 28.97 11.96 26.09
N THR A 281 29.05 10.74 26.61
CA THR A 281 28.27 9.59 26.14
C THR A 281 26.76 9.82 26.29
N PHE A 282 26.32 10.37 27.44
CA PHE A 282 24.92 10.74 27.64
C PHE A 282 24.45 11.83 26.70
N ALA A 283 25.25 12.89 26.51
CA ALA A 283 24.95 13.95 25.57
C ALA A 283 24.84 13.40 24.14
N PHE A 284 25.73 12.48 23.76
CA PHE A 284 25.72 11.82 22.46
C PHE A 284 24.47 10.94 22.27
N ILE A 285 24.12 10.10 23.24
CA ILE A 285 22.91 9.27 23.20
C ILE A 285 21.65 10.13 23.16
N GLY A 286 21.59 11.20 23.94
CA GLY A 286 20.51 12.17 23.91
C GLY A 286 20.37 12.87 22.54
N LEU A 287 21.49 13.27 21.94
CA LEU A 287 21.53 13.88 20.61
C LEU A 287 21.07 12.92 19.51
N VAL A 288 21.60 11.69 19.50
CA VAL A 288 21.21 10.63 18.55
C VAL A 288 19.73 10.28 18.72
N GLY A 289 19.26 10.16 19.96
CA GLY A 289 17.85 9.92 20.26
C GLY A 289 16.93 11.05 19.79
N TYR A 290 17.33 12.31 20.04
CA TYR A 290 16.58 13.48 19.56
C TYR A 290 16.53 13.54 18.02
N PHE A 291 17.67 13.32 17.35
CA PHE A 291 17.71 13.31 15.89
C PHE A 291 16.88 12.15 15.31
N GLY A 292 17.01 10.95 15.91
CA GLY A 292 16.20 9.79 15.56
C GLY A 292 14.69 10.04 15.71
N TYR A 293 14.28 10.70 16.80
CA TYR A 293 12.90 11.14 17.00
C TYR A 293 12.42 12.13 15.93
N GLN A 294 13.25 13.10 15.56
CA GLN A 294 12.90 14.08 14.53
C GLN A 294 12.76 13.44 13.15
N VAL A 295 13.68 12.54 12.79
CA VAL A 295 13.59 11.76 11.55
C VAL A 295 12.33 10.90 11.54
N ALA A 296 12.05 10.20 12.64
CA ALA A 296 10.85 9.36 12.76
C ALA A 296 9.56 10.18 12.63
N ARG A 297 9.50 11.36 13.26
CA ARG A 297 8.39 12.29 13.11
C ARG A 297 8.18 12.73 11.67
N GLY A 298 9.25 13.13 10.98
CA GLY A 298 9.20 13.52 9.58
C GLY A 298 8.69 12.37 8.70
N TRP A 299 9.22 11.16 8.92
CA TRP A 299 8.80 9.98 8.17
C TRP A 299 7.32 9.64 8.37
N ILE A 300 6.81 9.73 9.61
CA ILE A 300 5.38 9.51 9.89
C ILE A 300 4.50 10.54 9.16
N ALA A 301 4.91 11.81 9.13
CA ALA A 301 4.18 12.84 8.41
C ALA A 301 4.12 12.56 6.90
N SER A 302 5.27 12.27 6.27
CA SER A 302 5.34 11.93 4.85
C SER A 302 4.59 10.65 4.50
N ALA A 303 4.60 9.65 5.39
CA ALA A 303 3.84 8.42 5.19
C ALA A 303 2.33 8.67 5.18
N ASN A 304 1.84 9.54 6.09
CA ASN A 304 0.43 9.92 6.13
C ASN A 304 0.02 10.74 4.90
N GLU A 305 0.86 11.68 4.45
CA GLU A 305 0.64 12.44 3.22
C GLU A 305 0.56 11.52 2.00
N LEU A 306 1.46 10.56 1.88
CA LEU A 306 1.46 9.58 0.79
C LEU A 306 0.23 8.66 0.84
N ALA A 307 -0.23 8.30 2.04
CA ALA A 307 -1.44 7.50 2.20
C ALA A 307 -2.69 8.28 1.72
N GLU A 308 -2.79 9.56 2.07
CA GLU A 308 -3.89 10.43 1.64
C GLU A 308 -3.84 10.68 0.13
N ALA A 309 -2.66 10.98 -0.44
CA ALA A 309 -2.48 11.15 -1.88
C ALA A 309 -2.87 9.89 -2.66
N ASN A 310 -2.52 8.70 -2.15
CA ASN A 310 -2.95 7.44 -2.76
C ASN A 310 -4.46 7.22 -2.70
N ARG A 311 -5.11 7.66 -1.62
CA ARG A 311 -6.58 7.59 -1.49
C ARG A 311 -7.26 8.49 -2.51
N GLN A 312 -6.83 9.74 -2.61
CA GLN A 312 -7.34 10.70 -3.59
C GLN A 312 -7.13 10.20 -5.02
N LEU A 313 -5.94 9.66 -5.33
CA LEU A 313 -5.65 9.10 -6.65
C LEU A 313 -6.60 7.95 -7.00
N LYS A 314 -6.91 7.07 -6.04
CA LYS A 314 -7.88 5.99 -6.25
C LYS A 314 -9.29 6.50 -6.52
N GLU A 315 -9.72 7.55 -5.81
CA GLU A 315 -11.03 8.17 -6.02
C GLU A 315 -11.11 8.81 -7.43
N VAL A 316 -10.08 9.55 -7.86
CA VAL A 316 -10.00 10.13 -9.21
C VAL A 316 -9.97 9.06 -10.30
N LEU A 317 -9.26 7.95 -10.09
CA LEU A 317 -9.23 6.85 -11.06
C LEU A 317 -10.62 6.20 -11.20
N ALA A 318 -11.31 5.95 -10.09
CA ALA A 318 -12.66 5.39 -10.11
C ALA A 318 -13.65 6.33 -10.83
N GLU A 319 -13.58 7.64 -10.59
CA GLU A 319 -14.42 8.62 -11.28
C GLU A 319 -14.13 8.65 -12.79
N ARG A 320 -12.86 8.60 -13.18
CA ARG A 320 -12.45 8.55 -14.58
C ARG A 320 -12.95 7.29 -15.29
N GLU A 321 -12.87 6.13 -14.65
CA GLU A 321 -13.39 4.87 -15.20
C GLU A 321 -14.91 4.94 -15.42
N MET A 322 -15.66 5.49 -14.46
CA MET A 322 -17.11 5.69 -14.62
C MET A 322 -17.45 6.67 -15.76
N ALA A 323 -16.69 7.77 -15.88
CA ALA A 323 -16.88 8.73 -16.96
C ALA A 323 -16.57 8.11 -18.33
N GLN A 324 -15.51 7.29 -18.44
CA GLN A 324 -15.19 6.56 -19.67
C GLN A 324 -16.29 5.56 -20.03
N ALA A 325 -16.83 4.82 -19.06
CA ALA A 325 -17.94 3.89 -19.29
C ALA A 325 -19.16 4.61 -19.85
N ARG A 326 -19.53 5.77 -19.27
CA ARG A 326 -20.65 6.60 -19.77
C ARG A 326 -20.41 7.13 -21.18
N LEU A 327 -19.19 7.54 -21.51
CA LEU A 327 -18.85 8.01 -22.86
C LEU A 327 -18.97 6.87 -23.89
N VAL A 328 -18.54 5.67 -23.54
CA VAL A 328 -18.68 4.49 -24.41
C VAL A 328 -20.15 4.13 -24.62
N GLU A 329 -20.95 4.13 -23.54
CA GLU A 329 -22.40 3.88 -23.63
C GLU A 329 -23.11 4.91 -24.52
N PHE A 330 -22.83 6.20 -24.29
CA PHE A 330 -23.39 7.27 -25.11
C PHE A 330 -22.97 7.17 -26.60
N ALA A 331 -21.72 6.80 -26.87
CA ALA A 331 -21.24 6.60 -28.24
C ALA A 331 -21.99 5.45 -28.93
N VAL A 332 -22.25 4.34 -28.22
CA VAL A 332 -23.03 3.21 -28.74
C VAL A 332 -24.47 3.62 -29.02
N GLU A 333 -25.13 4.34 -28.11
CA GLU A 333 -26.50 4.83 -28.31
C GLU A 333 -26.58 5.78 -29.51
N GLN A 334 -25.61 6.68 -29.66
CA GLN A 334 -25.54 7.62 -30.77
C GLN A 334 -25.34 6.90 -32.11
N GLU A 335 -24.49 5.87 -32.15
CA GLU A 335 -24.30 5.03 -33.34
C GLU A 335 -25.58 4.28 -33.71
N GLN A 336 -26.27 3.68 -32.73
CA GLN A 336 -27.54 3.00 -32.95
C GLN A 336 -28.62 3.95 -33.48
N SER A 337 -28.73 5.15 -32.90
CA SER A 337 -29.67 6.18 -33.34
C SER A 337 -29.38 6.63 -34.77
N SER A 338 -28.10 6.79 -35.13
CA SER A 338 -27.69 7.13 -36.49
C SER A 338 -28.08 6.03 -37.48
N LYS A 339 -27.79 4.76 -37.17
CA LYS A 339 -28.17 3.62 -38.02
C LYS A 339 -29.69 3.46 -38.17
N ALA A 340 -30.45 3.74 -37.10
CA ALA A 340 -31.90 3.71 -37.15
C ALA A 340 -32.48 4.81 -38.07
N LYS A 341 -31.97 6.04 -37.98
CA LYS A 341 -32.34 7.14 -38.89
C LYS A 341 -32.04 6.79 -40.35
N ASP A 342 -30.85 6.28 -40.60
CA ASP A 342 -30.41 5.84 -41.92
C ASP A 342 -31.35 4.80 -42.53
N THR A 343 -31.71 3.79 -41.72
CA THR A 343 -32.63 2.73 -42.14
C THR A 343 -34.03 3.29 -42.41
N PHE A 344 -34.54 4.16 -41.54
CA PHE A 344 -35.85 4.80 -41.67
C PHE A 344 -35.97 5.58 -42.98
N PHE A 345 -34.99 6.44 -43.28
CA PHE A 345 -35.00 7.22 -44.53
C PHE A 345 -34.86 6.32 -45.76
N SER A 346 -34.04 5.27 -45.70
CA SER A 346 -33.87 4.35 -46.82
C SER A 346 -35.17 3.61 -47.17
N VAL A 347 -35.84 3.04 -46.17
CA VAL A 347 -37.10 2.29 -46.32
C VAL A 347 -38.22 3.20 -46.82
N ILE A 348 -38.44 4.35 -46.18
CA ILE A 348 -39.50 5.28 -46.57
C ILE A 348 -39.30 5.80 -47.99
N SER A 349 -38.05 6.03 -48.40
CA SER A 349 -37.75 6.47 -49.77
C SER A 349 -38.22 5.46 -50.82
N HIS A 350 -38.02 4.16 -50.56
CA HIS A 350 -38.43 3.11 -51.47
C HIS A 350 -39.96 2.98 -51.51
N ASP A 351 -40.58 2.99 -50.34
CA ASP A 351 -42.01 2.71 -50.19
C ASP A 351 -42.91 3.87 -50.58
N LEU A 352 -42.42 5.12 -50.57
CA LEU A 352 -43.17 6.28 -51.04
C LEU A 352 -43.05 6.53 -52.54
N ARG A 353 -41.94 6.12 -53.18
CA ARG A 353 -41.74 6.31 -54.63
C ARG A 353 -42.76 5.54 -55.46
N GLY A 354 -43.05 4.31 -55.06
CA GLY A 354 -44.05 3.45 -55.71
C GLY A 354 -45.46 4.05 -55.79
N PRO A 355 -46.13 4.37 -54.66
CA PRO A 355 -47.49 4.88 -54.66
C PRO A 355 -47.61 6.27 -55.30
N MET A 356 -46.59 7.13 -55.14
CA MET A 356 -46.59 8.44 -55.77
C MET A 356 -46.37 8.36 -57.28
N GLY A 357 -45.54 7.42 -57.75
CA GLY A 357 -45.42 7.11 -59.18
C GLY A 357 -46.71 6.54 -59.77
N ALA A 358 -47.42 5.71 -59.02
CA ALA A 358 -48.74 5.19 -59.42
C ALA A 358 -49.80 6.30 -59.49
N LEU A 359 -49.83 7.22 -58.52
CA LEU A 359 -50.71 8.39 -58.53
C LEU A 359 -50.43 9.28 -59.74
N LEU A 360 -49.15 9.56 -60.01
CA LEU A 360 -48.72 10.33 -61.18
C LEU A 360 -49.20 9.66 -62.48
N GLY A 361 -48.94 8.35 -62.66
CA GLY A 361 -49.39 7.63 -63.84
C GLY A 361 -50.90 7.55 -63.99
N LEU A 362 -51.66 7.47 -62.89
CA LEU A 362 -53.14 7.53 -62.94
C LEU A 362 -53.63 8.91 -63.39
N THR A 363 -52.99 9.99 -62.91
CA THR A 363 -53.32 11.35 -63.35
C THR A 363 -52.90 11.61 -64.80
N GLU A 364 -51.80 11.03 -65.26
CA GLU A 364 -51.32 11.13 -66.64
C GLU A 364 -52.26 10.39 -67.61
N VAL A 365 -52.73 9.20 -67.24
CA VAL A 365 -53.73 8.45 -68.01
C VAL A 365 -55.07 9.19 -68.03
N ALA A 366 -55.46 9.83 -66.93
CA ALA A 366 -56.65 10.66 -66.88
C ALA A 366 -56.54 11.87 -67.80
N GLU A 367 -55.37 12.54 -67.85
CA GLU A 367 -55.12 13.65 -68.75
C GLU A 367 -55.11 13.23 -70.23
N THR A 368 -54.43 12.14 -70.57
CA THR A 368 -54.24 11.71 -71.97
C THR A 368 -55.42 10.96 -72.58
N ARG A 369 -56.30 10.34 -71.79
CA ARG A 369 -57.48 9.59 -72.30
C ARG A 369 -58.79 10.39 -72.32
N LEU A 370 -58.81 11.61 -71.79
CA LEU A 370 -59.96 12.48 -71.91
C LEU A 370 -60.01 13.08 -73.32
N ASP A 371 -60.91 12.55 -74.14
CA ASP A 371 -61.06 12.92 -75.56
C ASP A 371 -61.71 14.31 -75.70
N HIS A 372 -61.44 15.02 -76.81
CA HIS A 372 -61.93 16.38 -77.11
C HIS A 372 -63.48 16.53 -77.23
N HIS A 373 -64.26 15.52 -76.87
CA HIS A 373 -65.73 15.52 -76.85
C HIS A 373 -66.30 15.42 -75.42
N MET A 374 -65.46 15.39 -74.39
CA MET A 374 -65.87 15.44 -72.99
C MET A 374 -65.89 16.85 -72.42
N ASP A 375 -66.60 17.02 -71.29
CA ASP A 375 -66.79 18.28 -70.57
C ASP A 375 -65.46 19.02 -70.33
N ARG A 376 -65.41 20.28 -70.78
CA ARG A 376 -64.19 21.11 -70.79
C ARG A 376 -63.65 21.33 -69.38
N GLU A 377 -64.54 21.38 -68.38
CA GLU A 377 -64.19 21.47 -66.96
C GLU A 377 -63.46 20.23 -66.44
N LEU A 378 -63.85 19.04 -66.90
CA LEU A 378 -63.22 17.76 -66.50
C LEU A 378 -61.79 17.63 -67.06
N VAL A 379 -61.56 18.10 -68.29
CA VAL A 379 -60.23 18.12 -68.92
C VAL A 379 -59.30 19.08 -68.19
N GLU A 380 -59.77 20.30 -67.88
CA GLU A 380 -58.98 21.27 -67.12
C GLU A 380 -58.66 20.78 -65.70
N MET A 381 -59.62 20.14 -65.03
CA MET A 381 -59.45 19.56 -63.70
C MET A 381 -58.43 18.41 -63.70
N ALA A 382 -58.49 17.52 -64.70
CA ALA A 382 -57.55 16.41 -64.84
C ALA A 382 -56.10 16.89 -65.09
N GLY A 383 -55.92 17.89 -65.96
CA GLY A 383 -54.61 18.52 -66.17
C GLY A 383 -54.09 19.24 -64.92
N LEU A 384 -54.96 19.88 -64.13
CA LEU A 384 -54.60 20.46 -62.84
C LEU A 384 -54.18 19.40 -61.81
N MET A 385 -54.90 18.27 -61.76
CA MET A 385 -54.56 17.14 -60.90
C MET A 385 -53.21 16.52 -61.28
N HIS A 386 -52.93 16.36 -62.58
CA HIS A 386 -51.66 15.83 -63.06
C HIS A 386 -50.48 16.73 -62.70
N ARG A 387 -50.55 18.03 -63.02
CA ARG A 387 -49.50 19.00 -62.65
C ARG A 387 -49.28 19.08 -61.15
N SER A 388 -50.34 18.96 -60.35
CA SER A 388 -50.24 18.96 -58.88
C SER A 388 -49.60 17.67 -58.36
N ALA A 389 -49.92 16.52 -58.94
CA ALA A 389 -49.30 15.23 -58.63
C ALA A 389 -47.82 15.19 -59.02
N GLU A 390 -47.46 15.75 -60.18
CA GLU A 390 -46.08 15.89 -60.67
C GLU A 390 -45.25 16.76 -59.74
N TYR A 391 -45.79 17.92 -59.34
CA TYR A 391 -45.14 18.81 -58.38
C TYR A 391 -44.89 18.14 -57.03
N LEU A 392 -45.90 17.43 -56.49
CA LEU A 392 -45.77 16.69 -55.23
C LEU A 392 -44.79 15.53 -55.31
N TYR A 393 -44.79 14.78 -56.42
CA TYR A 393 -43.82 13.71 -56.67
C TYR A 393 -42.40 14.26 -56.70
N THR A 394 -42.17 15.35 -57.42
CA THR A 394 -40.86 16.00 -57.55
C THR A 394 -40.37 16.55 -56.21
N MET A 395 -41.24 17.25 -55.46
CA MET A 395 -40.94 17.74 -54.11
C MET A 395 -40.56 16.59 -53.16
N LEU A 396 -41.27 15.48 -53.23
CA LEU A 396 -41.01 14.31 -52.40
C LEU A 396 -39.67 13.66 -52.75
N ILE A 397 -39.37 13.47 -54.04
CA ILE A 397 -38.07 12.94 -54.49
C ILE A 397 -36.93 13.84 -54.03
N ASN A 398 -37.05 15.15 -54.23
CA ASN A 398 -36.03 16.11 -53.80
C ASN A 398 -35.81 16.09 -52.28
N LEU A 399 -36.88 15.96 -51.48
CA LEU A 399 -36.78 15.83 -50.02
C LEU A 399 -36.07 14.53 -49.60
N LEU A 400 -36.36 13.42 -50.28
CA LEU A 400 -35.73 12.12 -50.00
C LEU A 400 -34.27 12.09 -50.42
N GLU A 401 -33.92 12.70 -51.55
CA GLU A 401 -32.53 12.89 -51.98
C GLU A 401 -31.76 13.79 -51.01
N TRP A 402 -32.37 14.89 -50.57
CA TRP A 402 -31.79 15.75 -49.53
C TRP A 402 -31.57 15.00 -48.21
N ALA A 403 -32.53 14.18 -47.77
CA ALA A 403 -32.38 13.35 -46.58
C ALA A 403 -31.24 12.33 -46.73
N ARG A 404 -31.08 11.71 -47.91
CA ARG A 404 -29.97 10.79 -48.21
C ARG A 404 -28.60 11.47 -48.28
N LEU A 405 -28.55 12.73 -48.73
CA LEU A 405 -27.35 13.57 -48.68
C LEU A 405 -26.92 13.85 -47.24
N GLN A 406 -27.87 14.18 -46.35
CA GLN A 406 -27.58 14.42 -44.94
C GLN A 406 -27.03 13.18 -44.20
N THR A 407 -27.37 11.98 -44.67
CA THR A 407 -26.86 10.71 -44.12
C THR A 407 -25.54 10.25 -44.76
N GLY A 408 -24.98 10.98 -45.73
CA GLY A 408 -23.72 10.61 -46.39
C GLY A 408 -23.78 9.32 -47.23
N GLN A 409 -24.98 8.85 -47.59
CA GLN A 409 -25.18 7.57 -48.28
C GLN A 409 -25.15 7.68 -49.81
N MET A 410 -25.02 8.89 -50.35
CA MET A 410 -24.96 9.10 -51.78
C MET A 410 -23.55 8.75 -52.29
N ARG A 411 -23.43 7.66 -53.06
CA ARG A 411 -22.16 7.22 -53.65
C ARG A 411 -22.00 7.84 -55.04
N CYS A 412 -21.12 8.83 -55.17
CA CYS A 412 -20.72 9.40 -56.45
C CYS A 412 -19.98 8.36 -57.31
N ARG A 413 -20.45 8.16 -58.55
CA ARG A 413 -19.85 7.28 -59.56
C ARG A 413 -19.43 8.12 -60.76
N PRO A 414 -18.30 8.83 -60.67
CA PRO A 414 -17.89 9.72 -61.73
C PRO A 414 -17.44 8.93 -62.96
N GLU A 415 -17.81 9.42 -64.13
CA GLU A 415 -17.37 8.94 -65.44
C GLU A 415 -17.00 10.12 -66.35
N TRP A 416 -16.34 9.85 -67.49
CA TRP A 416 -16.04 10.89 -68.47
C TRP A 416 -17.29 11.18 -69.29
N ILE A 417 -17.82 12.38 -69.13
CA ILE A 417 -19.03 12.85 -69.82
C ILE A 417 -18.68 13.97 -70.80
N ASP A 418 -19.36 14.01 -71.95
CA ASP A 418 -19.30 15.18 -72.84
C ASP A 418 -20.28 16.24 -72.35
N VAL A 419 -19.73 17.31 -71.78
CA VAL A 419 -20.50 18.43 -71.21
C VAL A 419 -21.29 19.17 -72.30
N ASN A 420 -20.81 19.16 -73.55
CA ASN A 420 -21.52 19.81 -74.64
C ASN A 420 -22.78 19.03 -75.02
N GLU A 421 -22.71 17.71 -75.05
CA GLU A 421 -23.85 16.83 -75.29
C GLU A 421 -24.88 16.97 -74.18
N LEU A 422 -24.46 16.83 -72.91
CA LEU A 422 -25.35 16.97 -71.75
C LEU A 422 -26.03 18.35 -71.67
N ALA A 423 -25.28 19.43 -71.90
CA ALA A 423 -25.84 20.78 -71.91
C ALA A 423 -26.80 21.02 -73.08
N THR A 424 -26.58 20.35 -74.23
CA THR A 424 -27.49 20.44 -75.38
C THR A 424 -28.79 19.71 -75.09
N GLU A 425 -28.72 18.48 -74.59
CA GLU A 425 -29.90 17.70 -74.17
C GLU A 425 -30.73 18.47 -73.13
N THR A 426 -30.07 19.10 -72.16
CA THR A 426 -30.75 19.90 -71.12
C THR A 426 -31.44 21.14 -71.71
N VAL A 427 -30.79 21.83 -72.65
CA VAL A 427 -31.38 23.00 -73.33
C VAL A 427 -32.59 22.59 -74.18
N GLU A 428 -32.52 21.45 -74.85
CA GLU A 428 -33.64 20.91 -75.63
C GLU A 428 -34.81 20.51 -74.73
N LEU A 429 -34.54 19.83 -73.61
CA LEU A 429 -35.56 19.43 -72.65
C LEU A 429 -36.29 20.63 -72.02
N LEU A 430 -35.56 21.73 -71.77
CA LEU A 430 -36.12 22.96 -71.20
C LEU A 430 -36.64 23.97 -72.23
N ALA A 431 -36.53 23.67 -73.54
CA ALA A 431 -36.87 24.61 -74.60
C ALA A 431 -38.35 25.04 -74.56
N LEU A 432 -39.25 24.09 -74.32
CA LEU A 432 -40.69 24.35 -74.27
C LEU A 432 -41.08 25.21 -73.04
N PRO A 433 -40.72 24.83 -71.79
CA PRO A 433 -40.96 25.68 -70.61
C PRO A 433 -40.31 27.06 -70.68
N ALA A 434 -39.12 27.18 -71.30
CA ALA A 434 -38.44 28.45 -71.47
C ALA A 434 -39.17 29.36 -72.45
N SER A 435 -39.71 28.80 -73.54
CA SER A 435 -40.52 29.52 -74.53
C SER A 435 -41.80 30.08 -73.90
N GLU A 436 -42.51 29.29 -73.08
CA GLU A 436 -43.70 29.73 -72.35
C GLU A 436 -43.42 30.91 -71.40
N LYS A 437 -42.20 31.00 -70.88
CA LYS A 437 -41.74 32.09 -70.00
C LYS A 437 -41.00 33.20 -70.74
N SER A 438 -40.92 33.16 -72.07
CA SER A 438 -40.17 34.11 -72.91
C SER A 438 -38.67 34.22 -72.53
N VAL A 439 -38.07 33.10 -72.10
CA VAL A 439 -36.65 32.98 -71.74
C VAL A 439 -35.89 32.30 -72.87
N TRP A 440 -34.73 32.86 -73.23
CA TRP A 440 -33.85 32.32 -74.27
C TRP A 440 -32.68 31.54 -73.66
N LEU A 441 -32.61 30.24 -73.92
CA LEU A 441 -31.51 29.38 -73.48
C LEU A 441 -30.47 29.27 -74.60
N HIS A 442 -29.19 29.43 -74.26
CA HIS A 442 -28.08 29.30 -75.22
C HIS A 442 -27.00 28.40 -74.63
N ASN A 443 -26.70 27.29 -75.30
CA ASN A 443 -25.53 26.49 -74.97
C ASN A 443 -24.27 27.14 -75.59
N ARG A 444 -23.28 27.49 -74.75
CA ARG A 444 -21.98 28.06 -75.18
C ARG A 444 -20.79 27.16 -74.85
N THR A 445 -21.05 25.90 -74.55
CA THR A 445 -19.99 24.91 -74.33
C THR A 445 -19.30 24.56 -75.65
N ALA A 446 -17.99 24.34 -75.63
CA ALA A 446 -17.25 23.94 -76.81
C ALA A 446 -17.47 22.44 -77.12
N PRO A 447 -17.59 22.02 -78.38
CA PRO A 447 -17.73 20.60 -78.73
C PRO A 447 -16.57 19.75 -78.20
N GLY A 448 -16.86 18.55 -77.67
CA GLY A 448 -15.85 17.63 -77.14
C GLY A 448 -15.28 18.01 -75.77
N THR A 449 -16.01 18.83 -75.00
CA THR A 449 -15.58 19.22 -73.65
C THR A 449 -15.88 18.07 -72.68
N LEU A 450 -14.85 17.30 -72.33
CA LEU A 450 -14.99 16.19 -71.38
C LEU A 450 -14.82 16.64 -69.92
N ALA A 451 -15.71 16.19 -69.04
CA ALA A 451 -15.59 16.36 -67.59
C ALA A 451 -15.65 15.02 -66.85
N TRP A 452 -14.94 14.91 -65.72
CA TRP A 452 -15.01 13.74 -64.84
C TRP A 452 -16.05 14.01 -63.73
N ALA A 453 -17.26 13.50 -63.92
CA ALA A 453 -18.37 13.80 -63.02
C ALA A 453 -19.43 12.68 -63.08
N ASP A 454 -20.32 12.62 -62.07
CA ASP A 454 -21.43 11.66 -62.06
C ASP A 454 -22.62 12.28 -62.81
N PRO A 455 -23.01 11.77 -63.99
CA PRO A 455 -24.07 12.37 -64.80
C PRO A 455 -25.43 12.43 -64.11
N THR A 456 -25.65 11.62 -63.06
CA THR A 456 -26.91 11.61 -62.31
C THR A 456 -26.95 12.64 -61.17
N MET A 457 -25.87 13.40 -60.96
CA MET A 457 -25.74 14.41 -59.89
C MET A 457 -25.42 15.83 -60.42
N ILE A 458 -25.55 16.07 -61.73
CA ILE A 458 -25.16 17.32 -62.41
C ILE A 458 -26.39 18.10 -62.88
#